data_AF-A0A952LMV7-F1
#
_entry.id   AF-A0A952LMV7-F1
#
_cell.length_a   1.000
_cell.length_b   1.000
_cell.length_c   1.000
_cell.angle_alpha   90.00
_cell.angle_beta   90.00
_cell.angle_gamma   90.00
#
_symmetry.space_group_name_H-M   'P 1'
#
loop_
_entity.id
_entity.type
_entity.pdbx_description
1 polymer ?
#
loop_
_entity_poly.entity_id
_entity_poly.type
_entity_poly.pdbx_seq_one_letter_code
_entity_poly.pdbx_strand_id
1 'polypeptide(L)'
;MKGSILFLLVILSFSISFGQKSQQEEALENIKVGNTLREAQQFAKAEEFLEAGLGAVKGKNKYWEASAYENLGLLYRDQGLSDLAITNLRKALDIYKSLKSQASIKGVRTLLEGIEEKETLYAGIEIGAKGVKLSVIGIYLSIEGYYKFNIKHDDSKNPSIVTMTEKSIDDAVEAVNGFVKDINEKFEIPEERIFIVGSSGVKMAAEEKSKMNLLKEKFSNKIEGYQKEIKFITAEEEAYFVIIGSTLPKYRAISSTLDIGSGNTKGGYLMGKKLEKIEPISFPFGSKTFAEFIKEKKFEKELGYDSLANLLDKEVIRKEIKAQIEKKGAWMFPILQVQWFSFDR
;
A
#
# COMPACT_ATOMS: atom_id res chain seq x y z
N MET A 1 27.78 -92.93 -16.60
CA MET A 1 27.60 -91.60 -15.99
C MET A 1 28.69 -90.64 -16.46
N LYS A 2 28.42 -89.78 -17.44
CA LYS A 2 29.06 -88.46 -17.61
C LYS A 2 28.04 -87.56 -18.32
N GLY A 3 27.50 -86.59 -17.59
CA GLY A 3 26.47 -85.68 -18.06
C GLY A 3 27.06 -84.60 -18.96
N SER A 4 26.36 -84.29 -20.05
CA SER A 4 26.63 -83.11 -20.88
C SER A 4 25.82 -81.94 -20.32
N ILE A 5 26.50 -80.90 -19.85
CA ILE A 5 25.89 -79.64 -19.42
C ILE A 5 25.75 -78.75 -20.65
N LEU A 6 24.50 -78.49 -21.04
CA LEU A 6 24.12 -77.55 -22.08
C LEU A 6 24.09 -76.14 -21.46
N PHE A 7 24.95 -75.24 -21.93
CA PHE A 7 24.99 -73.84 -21.49
C PHE A 7 23.95 -73.03 -22.29
N LEU A 8 22.84 -72.66 -21.65
CA LEU A 8 21.80 -71.80 -22.22
C LEU A 8 22.18 -70.33 -21.98
N LEU A 9 22.53 -69.62 -23.05
CA LEU A 9 22.91 -68.20 -23.01
C LEU A 9 21.65 -67.35 -23.25
N VAL A 10 21.01 -66.90 -22.16
CA VAL A 10 19.87 -65.96 -22.20
C VAL A 10 20.43 -64.54 -22.29
N ILE A 11 20.38 -63.94 -23.48
CA ILE A 11 20.66 -62.51 -23.67
C ILE A 11 19.39 -61.74 -23.35
N LEU A 12 19.34 -61.12 -22.17
CA LEU A 12 18.28 -60.20 -21.76
C LEU A 12 18.57 -58.82 -22.38
N SER A 13 17.90 -58.49 -23.48
CA SER A 13 17.96 -57.15 -24.09
C SER A 13 17.18 -56.16 -23.21
N PHE A 14 17.89 -55.50 -22.29
CA PHE A 14 17.39 -54.34 -21.56
C PHE A 14 17.31 -53.15 -22.51
N SER A 15 16.11 -52.86 -23.01
CA SER A 15 15.87 -51.63 -23.75
C SER A 15 15.81 -50.49 -22.74
N ILE A 16 16.84 -49.65 -22.71
CA ILE A 16 16.80 -48.37 -21.98
C ILE A 16 15.88 -47.46 -22.79
N SER A 17 14.60 -47.41 -22.42
CA SER A 17 13.69 -46.37 -22.87
C SER A 17 14.16 -45.05 -22.27
N PHE A 18 14.90 -44.25 -23.04
CA PHE A 18 14.92 -42.81 -22.81
C PHE A 18 13.46 -42.34 -22.94
N GLY A 19 12.81 -42.09 -21.81
CA GLY A 19 11.39 -41.71 -21.78
C GLY A 19 11.20 -40.42 -22.56
N GLN A 20 10.51 -40.51 -23.71
CA GLN A 20 9.95 -39.33 -24.36
C GLN A 20 9.04 -38.63 -23.35
N LYS A 21 9.27 -37.32 -23.17
CA LYS A 21 8.39 -36.47 -22.37
C LYS A 21 6.97 -36.62 -22.90
N SER A 22 5.99 -36.80 -22.02
CA SER A 22 4.61 -36.93 -22.48
C SER A 22 4.14 -35.63 -23.13
N GLN A 23 3.22 -35.72 -24.11
CA GLN A 23 2.63 -34.55 -24.75
C GLN A 23 2.01 -33.57 -23.74
N GLN A 24 1.53 -34.10 -22.61
CA GLN A 24 1.02 -33.28 -21.51
C GLN A 24 2.15 -32.53 -20.80
N GLU A 25 3.25 -33.18 -20.43
CA GLU A 25 4.40 -32.53 -19.80
C GLU A 25 5.03 -31.44 -20.67
N GLU A 26 5.12 -31.66 -21.99
CA GLU A 26 5.57 -30.66 -22.95
C GLU A 26 4.65 -29.43 -22.96
N ALA A 27 3.33 -29.64 -22.90
CA ALA A 27 2.36 -28.54 -22.84
C ALA A 27 2.49 -27.69 -21.57
N LEU A 28 2.67 -28.34 -20.40
CA LEU A 28 2.91 -27.63 -19.13
C LEU A 28 4.24 -26.86 -19.16
N GLU A 29 5.27 -27.45 -19.76
CA GLU A 29 6.56 -26.79 -19.95
C GLU A 29 6.44 -25.55 -20.82
N ASN A 30 5.71 -25.64 -21.95
CA ASN A 30 5.46 -24.50 -22.83
C ASN A 30 4.76 -23.36 -22.09
N ILE A 31 3.73 -23.64 -21.28
CA ILE A 31 3.05 -22.61 -20.48
C ILE A 31 4.03 -21.93 -19.49
N LYS A 32 4.86 -22.74 -18.82
CA LYS A 32 5.87 -22.23 -17.86
C LYS A 32 6.97 -21.40 -18.55
N VAL A 33 7.49 -21.88 -19.67
CA VAL A 33 8.53 -21.20 -20.48
C VAL A 33 7.99 -19.90 -21.04
N GLY A 34 6.76 -19.93 -21.56
CA GLY A 34 6.06 -18.73 -22.04
C GLY A 34 5.99 -17.64 -20.98
N ASN A 35 5.59 -17.97 -19.75
CA ASN A 35 5.58 -17.00 -18.65
C ASN A 35 7.00 -16.52 -18.26
N THR A 36 8.00 -17.40 -18.32
CA THR A 36 9.40 -17.03 -18.05
C THR A 36 9.93 -16.04 -19.10
N LEU A 37 9.58 -16.26 -20.37
CA LEU A 37 9.95 -15.37 -21.48
C LEU A 37 9.22 -14.03 -21.42
N ARG A 38 7.97 -14.01 -20.93
CA ARG A 38 7.23 -12.76 -20.64
C ARG A 38 8.00 -11.89 -19.65
N GLU A 39 8.44 -12.47 -18.53
CA GLU A 39 9.26 -11.75 -17.53
C GLU A 39 10.60 -11.27 -18.10
N ALA A 40 11.18 -12.01 -19.04
CA ALA A 40 12.38 -11.61 -19.79
C ALA A 40 12.09 -10.61 -20.94
N GLN A 41 10.85 -10.10 -21.06
CA GLN A 41 10.38 -9.20 -22.11
C GLN A 41 10.56 -9.75 -23.54
N GLN A 42 10.70 -11.07 -23.69
CA GLN A 42 10.76 -11.76 -24.99
C GLN A 42 9.33 -12.08 -25.47
N PHE A 43 8.52 -11.04 -25.66
CA PHE A 43 7.07 -11.18 -25.79
C PHE A 43 6.62 -12.06 -26.97
N ALA A 44 7.24 -11.93 -28.14
CA ALA A 44 6.87 -12.75 -29.30
C ALA A 44 7.10 -14.25 -29.04
N LYS A 45 8.24 -14.61 -28.41
CA LYS A 45 8.51 -16.00 -28.04
C LYS A 45 7.59 -16.46 -26.91
N ALA A 46 7.31 -15.58 -25.95
CA ALA A 46 6.37 -15.88 -24.88
C ALA A 46 5.00 -16.27 -25.44
N GLU A 47 4.49 -15.50 -26.41
CA GLU A 47 3.22 -15.79 -27.10
C GLU A 47 3.25 -17.16 -27.78
N GLU A 48 4.28 -17.45 -28.59
CA GLU A 48 4.44 -18.72 -29.29
C GLU A 48 4.35 -19.92 -28.33
N PHE A 49 5.11 -19.88 -27.23
CA PHE A 49 5.09 -20.94 -26.22
C PHE A 49 3.74 -21.03 -25.49
N LEU A 50 3.13 -19.90 -25.14
CA LEU A 50 1.83 -19.89 -24.46
C LEU A 50 0.70 -20.42 -25.36
N GLU A 51 0.68 -20.07 -26.64
CA GLU A 51 -0.29 -20.57 -27.61
C GLU A 51 -0.11 -22.07 -27.90
N ALA A 52 1.13 -22.54 -28.05
CA ALA A 52 1.44 -23.96 -28.20
C ALA A 52 0.97 -24.76 -26.97
N GLY A 53 1.26 -24.25 -25.77
CA GLY A 53 0.79 -24.82 -24.50
C GLY A 53 -0.74 -24.85 -24.42
N LEU A 54 -1.41 -23.73 -24.71
CA LEU A 54 -2.86 -23.61 -24.74
C LEU A 54 -3.49 -24.64 -25.69
N GLY A 55 -2.99 -24.72 -26.93
CA GLY A 55 -3.48 -25.66 -27.94
C GLY A 55 -3.43 -27.11 -27.49
N ALA A 56 -2.38 -27.50 -26.76
CA ALA A 56 -2.21 -28.86 -26.27
C ALA A 56 -3.12 -29.19 -25.06
N VAL A 57 -3.38 -28.24 -24.16
CA VAL A 57 -4.19 -28.46 -22.94
C VAL A 57 -5.69 -28.17 -23.11
N LYS A 58 -6.08 -27.37 -24.11
CA LYS A 58 -7.45 -26.91 -24.31
C LYS A 58 -8.44 -28.08 -24.42
N GLY A 59 -9.48 -28.05 -23.58
CA GLY A 59 -10.49 -29.11 -23.51
C GLY A 59 -10.03 -30.41 -22.84
N LYS A 60 -8.71 -30.61 -22.63
CA LYS A 60 -8.14 -31.83 -22.02
C LYS A 60 -7.80 -31.63 -20.55
N ASN A 61 -7.25 -30.46 -20.20
CA ASN A 61 -6.91 -30.11 -18.84
C ASN A 61 -7.38 -28.69 -18.53
N LYS A 62 -8.54 -28.58 -17.87
CA LYS A 62 -9.20 -27.29 -17.61
C LYS A 62 -8.36 -26.34 -16.75
N TYR A 63 -7.63 -26.85 -15.77
CA TYR A 63 -6.80 -26.00 -14.92
C TYR A 63 -5.65 -25.37 -15.72
N TRP A 64 -4.97 -26.16 -16.55
CA TRP A 64 -3.88 -25.65 -17.39
C TRP A 64 -4.39 -24.83 -18.58
N GLU A 65 -5.59 -25.10 -19.10
CA GLU A 65 -6.27 -24.23 -20.07
C GLU A 65 -6.50 -22.83 -19.47
N ALA A 66 -7.01 -22.76 -18.24
CA ALA A 66 -7.18 -21.50 -17.52
C ALA A 66 -5.83 -20.79 -17.28
N SER A 67 -4.80 -21.55 -16.88
CA SER A 67 -3.47 -20.99 -16.63
C SER A 67 -2.80 -20.45 -17.90
N ALA A 68 -2.99 -21.11 -19.05
CA ALA A 68 -2.48 -20.60 -20.32
C ALA A 68 -3.17 -19.29 -20.73
N TYR A 69 -4.51 -19.21 -20.59
CA TYR A 69 -5.25 -17.95 -20.80
C TYR A 69 -4.83 -16.86 -19.80
N GLU A 70 -4.59 -17.20 -18.53
CA GLU A 70 -4.11 -16.24 -17.53
C GLU A 70 -2.76 -15.64 -17.94
N ASN A 71 -1.80 -16.48 -18.36
CA ASN A 71 -0.47 -16.03 -18.79
C ASN A 71 -0.51 -15.22 -20.10
N LEU A 72 -1.39 -15.57 -21.05
CA LEU A 72 -1.64 -14.74 -22.25
C LEU A 72 -2.23 -13.38 -21.85
N GLY A 73 -3.14 -13.37 -20.89
CA GLY A 73 -3.70 -12.15 -20.31
C GLY A 73 -2.61 -11.23 -19.74
N LEU A 74 -1.69 -11.79 -18.96
CA LEU A 74 -0.53 -11.08 -18.42
C LEU A 74 0.42 -10.59 -19.53
N LEU A 75 0.67 -11.40 -20.55
CA LEU A 75 1.50 -11.03 -21.69
C LEU A 75 0.95 -9.80 -22.41
N TYR A 76 -0.34 -9.83 -22.76
CA TYR A 76 -0.99 -8.71 -23.44
C TYR A 76 -1.06 -7.45 -22.57
N ARG A 77 -1.23 -7.62 -21.25
CA ARG A 77 -1.12 -6.51 -20.30
C ARG A 77 0.26 -5.86 -20.37
N ASP A 78 1.33 -6.65 -20.35
CA ASP A 78 2.71 -6.15 -20.36
C ASP A 78 3.07 -5.47 -21.69
N GLN A 79 2.37 -5.82 -22.78
CA GLN A 79 2.45 -5.16 -24.09
C GLN A 79 1.55 -3.92 -24.22
N GLY A 80 0.72 -3.59 -23.22
CA GLY A 80 -0.24 -2.49 -23.27
C GLY A 80 -1.51 -2.78 -24.09
N LEU A 81 -1.78 -4.04 -24.42
CA LEU A 81 -2.93 -4.50 -25.20
C LEU A 81 -4.10 -4.88 -24.28
N SER A 82 -4.69 -3.90 -23.60
CA SER A 82 -5.69 -4.11 -22.54
C SER A 82 -6.90 -4.94 -22.97
N ASP A 83 -7.43 -4.75 -24.19
CA ASP A 83 -8.60 -5.50 -24.66
C ASP A 83 -8.32 -7.01 -24.79
N LEU A 84 -7.13 -7.36 -25.29
CA LEU A 84 -6.69 -8.75 -25.39
C LEU A 84 -6.39 -9.32 -24.00
N ALA A 85 -5.82 -8.52 -23.10
CA ALA A 85 -5.55 -8.91 -21.73
C ALA A 85 -6.86 -9.27 -20.99
N ILE A 86 -7.85 -8.36 -21.02
CA ILE A 86 -9.17 -8.55 -20.41
C ILE A 86 -9.86 -9.79 -21.00
N THR A 87 -9.84 -9.93 -22.33
CA THR A 87 -10.46 -11.07 -23.01
C THR A 87 -9.90 -12.40 -22.52
N ASN A 88 -8.57 -12.53 -22.43
CA ASN A 88 -7.92 -13.77 -22.00
C ASN A 88 -8.11 -14.01 -20.49
N LEU A 89 -7.98 -12.99 -19.65
CA LEU A 89 -8.21 -13.13 -18.21
C LEU A 89 -9.66 -13.50 -17.88
N ARG A 90 -10.65 -13.00 -18.63
CA ARG A 90 -12.06 -13.40 -18.46
C ARG A 90 -12.28 -14.87 -18.80
N LYS A 91 -11.65 -15.38 -19.87
CA LYS A 91 -11.67 -16.82 -20.19
C LYS A 91 -11.05 -17.64 -19.05
N ALA A 92 -9.90 -17.23 -18.54
CA ALA A 92 -9.26 -17.90 -17.39
C ALA A 92 -10.17 -17.90 -16.16
N LEU A 93 -10.76 -16.75 -15.83
CA LEU A 93 -11.66 -16.57 -14.69
C LEU A 93 -12.88 -17.50 -14.77
N ASP A 94 -13.51 -17.62 -15.94
CA ASP A 94 -14.70 -18.44 -16.11
C ASP A 94 -14.38 -19.94 -15.98
N ILE A 95 -13.22 -20.37 -16.48
CA ILE A 95 -12.76 -21.75 -16.25
C ILE A 95 -12.44 -21.96 -14.76
N TYR A 96 -11.73 -21.05 -14.09
CA TYR A 96 -11.45 -21.18 -12.65
C TYR A 96 -12.70 -21.19 -11.78
N LYS A 97 -13.76 -20.45 -12.14
CA LYS A 97 -15.09 -20.52 -11.49
C LYS A 97 -15.69 -21.92 -11.65
N SER A 98 -15.66 -22.49 -12.86
CA SER A 98 -16.18 -23.84 -13.11
C SER A 98 -15.46 -24.91 -12.28
N LEU A 99 -14.16 -24.71 -12.03
CA LEU A 99 -13.32 -25.56 -11.17
C LEU A 99 -13.44 -25.24 -9.67
N LYS A 100 -14.20 -24.20 -9.28
CA LYS A 100 -14.30 -23.69 -7.90
C LYS A 100 -12.93 -23.36 -7.27
N SER A 101 -11.95 -22.94 -8.08
CA SER A 101 -10.58 -22.64 -7.65
C SER A 101 -10.49 -21.24 -7.02
N GLN A 102 -10.86 -21.12 -5.74
CA GLN A 102 -11.00 -19.82 -5.06
C GLN A 102 -9.73 -18.95 -5.08
N ALA A 103 -8.55 -19.57 -4.92
CA ALA A 103 -7.28 -18.85 -4.96
C ALA A 103 -7.03 -18.21 -6.33
N SER A 104 -7.22 -18.98 -7.41
CA SER A 104 -7.04 -18.51 -8.79
C SER A 104 -8.10 -17.47 -9.18
N ILE A 105 -9.35 -17.67 -8.75
CA ILE A 105 -10.44 -16.69 -8.93
C ILE A 105 -10.05 -15.34 -8.31
N LYS A 106 -9.51 -15.34 -7.10
CA LYS A 106 -9.06 -14.12 -6.43
C LYS A 106 -7.93 -13.44 -7.20
N GLY A 107 -6.90 -14.20 -7.61
CA GLY A 107 -5.77 -13.67 -8.38
C GLY A 107 -6.18 -13.03 -9.70
N VAL A 108 -6.93 -13.75 -10.53
CA VAL A 108 -7.37 -13.26 -11.84
C VAL A 108 -8.32 -12.07 -11.73
N ARG A 109 -9.20 -12.05 -10.71
CA ARG A 109 -10.08 -10.89 -10.47
C ARG A 109 -9.27 -9.63 -10.12
N THR A 110 -8.25 -9.76 -9.27
CA THR A 110 -7.34 -8.64 -8.96
C THR A 110 -6.60 -8.15 -10.21
N LEU A 111 -6.16 -9.06 -11.10
CA LEU A 111 -5.55 -8.65 -12.38
C LEU A 111 -6.54 -7.88 -13.27
N LEU A 112 -7.78 -8.36 -13.40
CA LEU A 112 -8.82 -7.68 -14.15
C LEU A 112 -9.17 -6.30 -13.58
N GLU A 113 -9.31 -6.19 -12.25
CA GLU A 113 -9.53 -4.90 -11.56
C GLU A 113 -8.44 -3.88 -11.89
N GLY A 114 -7.18 -4.34 -12.02
CA GLY A 114 -6.04 -3.51 -12.38
C GLY A 114 -6.02 -3.03 -13.83
N ILE A 115 -6.53 -3.84 -14.75
CA ILE A 115 -6.54 -3.53 -16.19
C ILE A 115 -7.76 -2.71 -16.58
N GLU A 116 -8.90 -2.99 -15.95
CA GLU A 116 -10.14 -2.25 -16.17
C GLU A 116 -10.14 -0.89 -15.47
N GLU A 117 -9.17 -0.67 -14.57
CA GLU A 117 -9.01 0.54 -13.75
C GLU A 117 -10.35 1.01 -13.14
N LYS A 118 -11.18 0.03 -12.74
CA LYS A 118 -12.55 0.30 -12.29
C LYS A 118 -12.50 1.09 -10.99
N GLU A 119 -12.86 2.35 -11.10
CA GLU A 119 -12.87 3.27 -9.98
C GLU A 119 -13.94 2.89 -8.95
N THR A 120 -13.51 2.85 -7.69
CA THR A 120 -14.36 2.61 -6.53
C THR A 120 -14.29 3.80 -5.59
N LEU A 121 -15.44 4.38 -5.26
CA LEU A 121 -15.50 5.55 -4.38
C LEU A 121 -15.39 5.16 -2.91
N TYR A 122 -14.61 5.95 -2.18
CA TYR A 122 -14.44 5.92 -0.74
C TYR A 122 -14.58 7.33 -0.17
N ALA A 123 -15.01 7.43 1.08
CA ALA A 123 -15.08 8.71 1.78
C ALA A 123 -14.31 8.64 3.10
N GLY A 124 -13.57 9.70 3.41
CA GLY A 124 -12.89 9.92 4.68
C GLY A 124 -13.40 11.19 5.33
N ILE A 125 -13.73 11.13 6.61
CA ILE A 125 -14.03 12.30 7.45
C ILE A 125 -12.98 12.38 8.56
N GLU A 126 -12.17 13.43 8.54
CA GLU A 126 -11.16 13.73 9.55
C GLU A 126 -11.74 14.74 10.56
N ILE A 127 -11.86 14.35 11.84
CA ILE A 127 -12.19 15.26 12.94
C ILE A 127 -10.86 15.81 13.50
N GLY A 128 -10.44 16.93 12.93
CA GLY A 128 -9.24 17.68 13.30
C GLY A 128 -9.47 18.66 14.46
N ALA A 129 -8.39 19.14 15.08
CA ALA A 129 -8.45 20.05 16.22
C ALA A 129 -9.25 21.35 15.96
N LYS A 130 -9.16 21.90 14.74
CA LYS A 130 -9.84 23.14 14.34
C LYS A 130 -11.05 22.91 13.42
N GLY A 131 -11.05 21.79 12.70
CA GLY A 131 -11.96 21.56 11.60
C GLY A 131 -12.29 20.08 11.41
N VAL A 132 -13.50 19.81 10.93
CA VAL A 132 -13.89 18.53 10.38
C VAL A 132 -13.74 18.63 8.86
N LYS A 133 -13.02 17.70 8.24
CA LYS A 133 -12.80 17.69 6.79
C LYS A 133 -13.41 16.44 6.17
N LEU A 134 -13.98 16.60 4.98
CA LEU A 134 -14.45 15.53 4.12
C LEU A 134 -13.47 15.37 2.95
N SER A 135 -13.20 14.13 2.57
CA SER A 135 -12.56 13.80 1.29
C SER A 135 -13.25 12.58 0.69
N VAL A 136 -13.83 12.75 -0.50
CA VAL A 136 -14.29 11.64 -1.34
C VAL A 136 -13.23 11.37 -2.38
N ILE A 137 -12.75 10.13 -2.43
CA ILE A 137 -11.71 9.70 -3.35
C ILE A 137 -12.21 8.52 -4.18
N GLY A 138 -11.86 8.52 -5.46
CA GLY A 138 -11.98 7.35 -6.32
C GLY A 138 -10.66 6.59 -6.30
N ILE A 139 -10.70 5.33 -5.90
CA ILE A 139 -9.54 4.44 -5.87
C ILE A 139 -9.68 3.40 -6.97
N TYR A 140 -8.60 3.17 -7.70
CA TYR A 140 -8.51 2.10 -8.69
C TYR A 140 -7.14 1.43 -8.63
N LEU A 141 -7.11 0.12 -8.90
CA LEU A 141 -5.85 -0.59 -9.08
C LEU A 141 -5.31 -0.23 -10.46
N SER A 142 -4.06 0.22 -10.53
CA SER A 142 -3.42 0.50 -11.82
C SER A 142 -2.86 -0.78 -12.45
N ILE A 143 -2.59 -0.72 -13.75
CA ILE A 143 -1.88 -1.78 -14.49
C ILE A 143 -0.51 -2.13 -13.88
N GLU A 144 0.10 -1.21 -13.14
CA GLU A 144 1.40 -1.38 -12.47
C GLU A 144 1.29 -2.11 -11.12
N GLY A 145 0.08 -2.50 -10.71
CA GLY A 145 -0.17 -3.31 -9.52
C GLY A 145 -0.21 -2.54 -8.20
N TYR A 146 -0.31 -1.21 -8.25
CA TYR A 146 -0.54 -0.38 -7.06
C TYR A 146 -1.79 0.49 -7.23
N TYR A 147 -2.43 0.83 -6.11
CA TYR A 147 -3.62 1.67 -6.11
C TYR A 147 -3.25 3.12 -6.41
N LYS A 148 -3.99 3.72 -7.34
CA LYS A 148 -4.02 5.17 -7.58
C LYS A 148 -5.33 5.72 -7.04
N PHE A 149 -5.34 7.01 -6.73
CA PHE A 149 -6.55 7.69 -6.29
C PHE A 149 -6.72 9.04 -6.96
N ASN A 150 -7.96 9.44 -7.15
CA ASN A 150 -8.38 10.77 -7.59
C ASN A 150 -9.26 11.40 -6.52
N ILE A 151 -9.02 12.67 -6.19
CA ILE A 151 -9.93 13.42 -5.34
C ILE A 151 -11.17 13.77 -6.17
N LYS A 152 -12.34 13.38 -5.67
CA LYS A 152 -13.64 13.66 -6.30
C LYS A 152 -14.35 14.82 -5.64
N HIS A 153 -14.15 14.98 -4.34
CA HIS A 153 -14.73 16.05 -3.57
C HIS A 153 -13.96 16.26 -2.27
N ASP A 154 -13.81 17.50 -1.88
CA ASP A 154 -13.27 17.93 -0.60
C ASP A 154 -14.14 19.04 -0.02
N ASP A 155 -14.34 19.01 1.31
CA ASP A 155 -15.07 20.04 2.03
C ASP A 155 -14.55 20.14 3.47
N SER A 156 -14.80 21.26 4.14
CA SER A 156 -14.39 21.47 5.53
C SER A 156 -15.34 22.38 6.30
N LYS A 157 -15.54 22.06 7.58
CA LYS A 157 -16.29 22.86 8.56
C LYS A 157 -15.41 23.09 9.78
N ASN A 158 -15.47 24.25 10.41
CA ASN A 158 -14.49 24.68 11.42
C ASN A 158 -15.06 24.87 12.84
N PRO A 159 -15.50 23.80 13.53
CA PRO A 159 -16.12 23.91 14.86
C PRO A 159 -15.12 24.18 16.02
N SER A 160 -13.81 24.18 15.76
CA SER A 160 -12.77 24.38 16.81
C SER A 160 -12.91 23.44 18.01
N ILE A 161 -13.08 22.14 17.73
CA ILE A 161 -13.34 21.09 18.72
C ILE A 161 -12.27 20.99 19.83
N VAL A 162 -11.02 21.41 19.57
CA VAL A 162 -9.93 21.43 20.57
C VAL A 162 -10.26 22.24 21.84
N THR A 163 -11.22 23.15 21.76
CA THR A 163 -11.73 23.87 22.93
C THR A 163 -12.45 22.96 23.93
N MET A 164 -13.01 21.82 23.48
CA MET A 164 -13.72 20.81 24.28
C MET A 164 -14.89 21.36 25.10
N THR A 165 -15.52 22.41 24.59
CA THR A 165 -16.82 22.86 25.10
C THR A 165 -17.93 21.99 24.52
N GLU A 166 -19.05 21.82 25.24
CA GLU A 166 -20.17 21.03 24.72
C GLU A 166 -20.64 21.53 23.35
N LYS A 167 -20.75 22.86 23.20
CA LYS A 167 -21.07 23.49 21.91
C LYS A 167 -20.08 23.08 20.81
N SER A 168 -18.77 23.16 21.06
CA SER A 168 -17.77 22.80 20.04
C SER A 168 -17.79 21.32 19.63
N ILE A 169 -18.21 20.44 20.56
CA ILE A 169 -18.38 19.01 20.29
C ILE A 169 -19.67 18.78 19.50
N ASP A 170 -20.78 19.42 19.88
CA ASP A 170 -22.05 19.30 19.17
C ASP A 170 -21.95 19.92 17.74
N ASP A 171 -21.28 21.06 17.57
CA ASP A 171 -21.00 21.65 16.26
C ASP A 171 -20.18 20.67 15.37
N ALA A 172 -19.25 19.92 15.96
CA ALA A 172 -18.47 18.92 15.24
C ALA A 172 -19.29 17.67 14.86
N VAL A 173 -20.19 17.22 15.75
CA VAL A 173 -21.14 16.15 15.45
C VAL A 173 -22.07 16.56 14.31
N GLU A 174 -22.59 17.78 14.33
CA GLU A 174 -23.43 18.32 13.24
C GLU A 174 -22.65 18.39 11.93
N ALA A 175 -21.39 18.82 11.97
CA ALA A 175 -20.52 18.83 10.80
C ALA A 175 -20.35 17.43 10.19
N VAL A 176 -20.06 16.42 11.02
CA VAL A 176 -19.92 15.02 10.58
C VAL A 176 -21.23 14.49 10.01
N ASN A 177 -22.37 14.72 10.66
CA ASN A 177 -23.69 14.31 10.15
C ASN A 177 -24.00 14.92 8.79
N GLY A 178 -23.69 16.21 8.61
CA GLY A 178 -23.84 16.88 7.32
C GLY A 178 -23.01 16.20 6.24
N PHE A 179 -21.76 15.82 6.53
CA PHE A 179 -20.91 15.12 5.57
C PHE A 179 -21.36 13.69 5.30
N VAL A 180 -21.82 12.92 6.31
CA VAL A 180 -22.39 11.58 6.09
C VAL A 180 -23.62 11.66 5.19
N LYS A 181 -24.48 12.65 5.42
CA LYS A 181 -25.63 12.94 4.55
C LYS A 181 -25.18 13.27 3.12
N ASP A 182 -24.23 14.17 2.95
CA ASP A 182 -23.69 14.53 1.64
C ASP A 182 -23.10 13.32 0.90
N ILE A 183 -22.36 12.46 1.61
CA ILE A 183 -21.81 11.21 1.07
C ILE A 183 -22.94 10.31 0.54
N ASN A 184 -23.99 10.11 1.34
CA ASN A 184 -25.09 9.21 0.99
C ASN A 184 -25.95 9.76 -0.16
N GLU A 185 -26.27 11.05 -0.15
CA GLU A 185 -27.18 11.67 -1.13
C GLU A 185 -26.50 11.99 -2.46
N LYS A 186 -25.22 12.36 -2.46
CA LYS A 186 -24.53 12.84 -3.67
C LYS A 186 -23.62 11.79 -4.31
N PHE A 187 -23.09 10.85 -3.52
CA PHE A 187 -22.08 9.90 -4.00
C PHE A 187 -22.50 8.44 -3.85
N GLU A 188 -23.60 8.15 -3.14
CA GLU A 188 -24.14 6.80 -2.94
C GLU A 188 -23.07 5.80 -2.44
N ILE A 189 -22.15 6.27 -1.60
CA ILE A 189 -21.07 5.44 -1.06
C ILE A 189 -21.63 4.61 0.09
N PRO A 190 -21.56 3.27 0.02
CA PRO A 190 -22.08 2.42 1.08
C PRO A 190 -21.21 2.53 2.34
N GLU A 191 -21.83 2.35 3.51
CA GLU A 191 -21.23 2.64 4.81
C GLU A 191 -19.86 1.96 4.98
N GLU A 192 -19.67 0.73 4.49
CA GLU A 192 -18.42 -0.01 4.60
C GLU A 192 -17.21 0.71 3.97
N ARG A 193 -17.44 1.65 3.05
CA ARG A 193 -16.41 2.47 2.37
C ARG A 193 -16.30 3.91 2.90
N ILE A 194 -17.05 4.25 3.95
CA ILE A 194 -16.96 5.53 4.66
C ILE A 194 -16.07 5.35 5.89
N PHE A 195 -15.09 6.22 6.12
CA PHE A 195 -14.20 6.14 7.28
C PHE A 195 -14.21 7.45 8.04
N ILE A 196 -14.53 7.41 9.34
CA ILE A 196 -14.53 8.59 10.21
C ILE A 196 -13.48 8.41 11.30
N VAL A 197 -12.58 9.38 11.45
CA VAL A 197 -11.46 9.30 12.39
C VAL A 197 -11.26 10.62 13.11
N GLY A 198 -11.01 10.57 14.42
CA GLY A 198 -10.57 11.71 15.21
C GLY A 198 -9.06 11.77 15.33
N SER A 199 -8.48 12.92 14.99
CA SER A 199 -7.03 13.15 15.01
C SER A 199 -6.41 13.06 16.41
N SER A 200 -5.08 12.92 16.46
CA SER A 200 -4.35 12.91 17.74
C SER A 200 -4.51 14.20 18.53
N GLY A 201 -4.63 15.35 17.86
CA GLY A 201 -4.87 16.64 18.49
C GLY A 201 -6.19 16.69 19.28
N VAL A 202 -7.23 16.07 18.74
CA VAL A 202 -8.54 15.98 19.42
C VAL A 202 -8.45 15.03 20.62
N LYS A 203 -7.82 13.88 20.44
CA LYS A 203 -7.60 12.91 21.52
C LYS A 203 -6.85 13.53 22.71
N MET A 204 -5.71 14.18 22.45
CA MET A 204 -4.90 14.81 23.49
C MET A 204 -5.68 15.88 24.25
N ALA A 205 -6.40 16.77 23.53
CA ALA A 205 -7.18 17.83 24.18
C ALA A 205 -8.34 17.28 25.02
N ALA A 206 -8.97 16.19 24.57
CA ALA A 206 -10.03 15.53 25.33
C ALA A 206 -9.50 14.77 26.54
N GLU A 207 -8.30 14.17 26.46
CA GLU A 207 -7.64 13.53 27.61
C GLU A 207 -7.22 14.57 28.66
N GLU A 208 -6.55 15.66 28.24
CA GLU A 208 -6.12 16.76 29.11
C GLU A 208 -7.30 17.35 29.92
N LYS A 209 -8.47 17.48 29.26
CA LYS A 209 -9.67 18.06 29.87
C LYS A 209 -10.61 17.01 30.48
N SER A 210 -10.21 15.74 30.56
CA SER A 210 -11.04 14.63 31.07
C SER A 210 -12.40 14.49 30.36
N LYS A 211 -12.47 14.78 29.05
CA LYS A 211 -13.69 14.75 28.22
C LYS A 211 -13.76 13.58 27.23
N MET A 212 -12.84 12.61 27.29
CA MET A 212 -12.85 11.46 26.36
C MET A 212 -14.15 10.66 26.37
N ASN A 213 -14.77 10.46 27.54
CA ASN A 213 -16.03 9.72 27.63
C ASN A 213 -17.18 10.49 26.96
N LEU A 214 -17.29 11.80 27.23
CA LEU A 214 -18.27 12.67 26.59
C LEU A 214 -18.10 12.67 25.07
N LEU A 215 -16.86 12.76 24.59
CA LEU A 215 -16.53 12.76 23.17
C LEU A 215 -16.97 11.44 22.51
N LYS A 216 -16.59 10.29 23.09
CA LYS A 216 -17.00 8.97 22.58
C LYS A 216 -18.51 8.80 22.58
N GLU A 217 -19.19 9.18 23.66
CA GLU A 217 -20.64 9.09 23.75
C GLU A 217 -21.34 9.91 22.67
N LYS A 218 -20.92 11.17 22.48
CA LYS A 218 -21.49 12.07 21.48
C LYS A 218 -21.30 11.54 20.05
N PHE A 219 -20.13 11.00 19.73
CA PHE A 219 -19.85 10.47 18.38
C PHE A 219 -20.39 9.06 18.13
N SER A 220 -20.50 8.19 19.14
CA SER A 220 -21.06 6.85 18.96
C SER A 220 -22.59 6.85 18.80
N ASN A 221 -23.29 7.79 19.44
CA ASN A 221 -24.76 7.75 19.52
C ASN A 221 -25.46 8.69 18.53
N LYS A 222 -24.74 9.64 17.91
CA LYS A 222 -25.37 10.74 17.18
C LYS A 222 -25.01 10.81 15.69
N ILE A 223 -24.22 9.89 15.15
CA ILE A 223 -23.91 9.91 13.71
C ILE A 223 -24.93 9.06 12.96
N GLU A 224 -25.89 9.72 12.33
CA GLU A 224 -26.97 9.06 11.60
C GLU A 224 -26.43 8.37 10.34
N GLY A 225 -26.80 7.10 10.14
CA GLY A 225 -26.35 6.32 8.97
C GLY A 225 -24.91 5.83 9.05
N TYR A 226 -24.28 5.86 10.23
CA TYR A 226 -22.93 5.31 10.47
C TYR A 226 -22.89 4.54 11.79
N GLN A 227 -22.70 3.22 11.73
CA GLN A 227 -22.71 2.31 12.87
C GLN A 227 -21.31 1.87 13.30
N LYS A 228 -20.30 2.10 12.46
CA LYS A 228 -18.90 1.77 12.80
C LYS A 228 -18.38 2.64 13.95
N GLU A 229 -17.47 2.07 14.73
CA GLU A 229 -16.76 2.80 15.78
C GLU A 229 -15.93 3.95 15.18
N ILE A 230 -16.08 5.15 15.73
CA ILE A 230 -15.23 6.31 15.42
C ILE A 230 -14.00 6.27 16.32
N LYS A 231 -12.84 5.99 15.73
CA LYS A 231 -11.57 5.90 16.47
C LYS A 231 -10.92 7.27 16.60
N PHE A 232 -10.44 7.57 17.81
CA PHE A 232 -9.57 8.72 18.09
C PHE A 232 -8.13 8.21 18.19
N ILE A 233 -7.32 8.54 17.18
CA ILE A 233 -5.99 7.95 16.98
C ILE A 233 -4.92 8.68 17.80
N THR A 234 -3.83 7.97 18.11
CA THR A 234 -2.62 8.56 18.73
C THR A 234 -1.77 9.27 17.68
N ALA A 235 -0.81 10.07 18.13
CA ALA A 235 0.17 10.69 17.22
C ALA A 235 1.03 9.65 16.48
N GLU A 236 1.25 8.47 17.08
CA GLU A 236 1.97 7.36 16.46
C GLU A 236 1.15 6.72 15.33
N GLU A 237 -0.13 6.45 15.58
CA GLU A 237 -1.06 5.92 14.57
C GLU A 237 -1.24 6.91 13.40
N GLU A 238 -1.35 8.21 13.70
CA GLU A 238 -1.43 9.25 12.67
C GLU A 238 -0.18 9.29 11.79
N ALA A 239 1.01 9.24 12.39
CA ALA A 239 2.27 9.15 11.66
C ALA A 239 2.37 7.87 10.81
N TYR A 240 1.87 6.74 11.31
CA TYR A 240 1.78 5.50 10.54
C TYR A 240 0.91 5.68 9.29
N PHE A 241 -0.29 6.25 9.42
CA PHE A 241 -1.19 6.48 8.28
C PHE A 241 -0.61 7.46 7.26
N VAL A 242 0.12 8.48 7.71
CA VAL A 242 0.84 9.39 6.81
C VAL A 242 1.83 8.62 5.93
N ILE A 243 2.62 7.69 6.49
CA ILE A 243 3.57 6.88 5.70
C ILE A 243 2.81 5.98 4.71
N ILE A 244 1.79 5.26 5.19
CA ILE A 244 1.01 4.33 4.35
C ILE A 244 0.29 5.06 3.21
N GLY A 245 -0.23 6.26 3.46
CA GLY A 245 -0.97 7.08 2.50
C GLY A 245 -0.08 7.82 1.50
N SER A 246 1.11 8.27 1.91
CA SER A 246 2.02 9.04 1.05
C SER A 246 3.05 8.20 0.30
N THR A 247 3.31 6.97 0.75
CA THR A 247 4.38 6.13 0.21
C THR A 247 3.85 4.87 -0.47
N LEU A 248 4.22 4.68 -1.74
CA LEU A 248 3.88 3.48 -2.51
C LEU A 248 4.36 2.21 -1.80
N PRO A 249 3.60 1.10 -1.83
CA PRO A 249 3.94 -0.14 -1.12
C PRO A 249 5.38 -0.62 -1.32
N LYS A 250 5.90 -0.54 -2.55
CA LYS A 250 7.26 -0.98 -2.90
C LYS A 250 8.39 -0.14 -2.27
N TYR A 251 8.09 1.09 -1.83
CA TYR A 251 9.08 2.00 -1.24
C TYR A 251 9.01 2.08 0.28
N ARG A 252 7.92 1.60 0.90
CA ARG A 252 7.69 1.70 2.36
C ARG A 252 8.82 1.12 3.23
N ALA A 253 9.51 0.08 2.75
CA ALA A 253 10.61 -0.56 3.48
C ALA A 253 11.92 0.24 3.44
N ILE A 254 12.05 1.19 2.51
CA ILE A 254 13.29 1.94 2.23
C ILE A 254 13.10 3.46 2.31
N SER A 255 11.96 3.90 2.84
CA SER A 255 11.59 5.32 2.93
C SER A 255 11.37 5.73 4.38
N SER A 256 11.72 6.98 4.67
CA SER A 256 11.25 7.68 5.86
C SER A 256 10.32 8.81 5.41
N THR A 257 9.30 9.11 6.21
CA THR A 257 8.43 10.27 5.98
C THR A 257 8.64 11.28 7.11
N LEU A 258 8.71 12.56 6.76
CA LEU A 258 8.76 13.67 7.70
C LEU A 258 7.62 14.65 7.36
N ASP A 259 6.73 14.86 8.33
CA ASP A 259 5.69 15.88 8.35
C ASP A 259 6.21 17.12 9.09
N ILE A 260 6.45 18.19 8.35
CA ILE A 260 6.94 19.46 8.86
C ILE A 260 5.74 20.37 9.13
N GLY A 261 5.26 20.35 10.37
CA GLY A 261 4.21 21.24 10.84
C GLY A 261 4.73 22.64 11.18
N SER A 262 3.85 23.51 11.67
CA SER A 262 4.24 24.86 12.12
C SER A 262 4.97 24.84 13.46
N GLY A 263 4.65 23.88 14.33
CA GLY A 263 5.18 23.80 15.70
C GLY A 263 6.32 22.79 15.89
N ASN A 264 6.27 21.67 15.17
CA ASN A 264 7.25 20.60 15.25
C ASN A 264 7.36 19.89 13.89
N THR A 265 8.40 19.06 13.76
CA THR A 265 8.54 18.11 12.68
C THR A 265 8.39 16.72 13.28
N LYS A 266 7.53 15.89 12.69
CA LYS A 266 7.27 14.51 13.11
C LYS A 266 7.45 13.58 11.92
N GLY A 267 7.59 12.30 12.17
CA GLY A 267 7.73 11.34 11.09
C GLY A 267 8.27 10.02 11.59
N GLY A 268 9.00 9.33 10.72
CA GLY A 268 9.61 8.06 11.04
C GLY A 268 9.73 7.16 9.83
N TYR A 269 10.03 5.90 10.10
CA TYR A 269 10.05 4.83 9.09
C TYR A 269 9.31 3.61 9.62
N LEU A 270 8.85 2.76 8.71
CA LEU A 270 8.18 1.52 9.07
C LEU A 270 9.19 0.41 9.36
N MET A 271 8.85 -0.44 10.33
CA MET A 271 9.65 -1.58 10.75
C MET A 271 8.75 -2.77 11.11
N GLY A 272 9.38 -3.93 11.33
CA GLY A 272 8.69 -5.21 11.48
C GLY A 272 8.64 -6.00 10.18
N LYS A 273 8.39 -7.30 10.28
CA LYS A 273 8.42 -8.21 9.12
C LYS A 273 7.35 -7.88 8.08
N LYS A 274 6.27 -7.20 8.49
CA LYS A 274 5.16 -6.77 7.65
C LYS A 274 5.06 -5.25 7.57
N LEU A 275 6.10 -4.50 8.01
CA LEU A 275 6.10 -3.04 8.09
C LEU A 275 4.94 -2.49 8.94
N GLU A 276 4.61 -3.21 10.01
CA GLU A 276 3.43 -2.98 10.84
C GLU A 276 3.68 -2.07 12.06
N LYS A 277 4.94 -1.71 12.31
CA LYS A 277 5.34 -0.80 13.39
C LYS A 277 5.97 0.45 12.80
N ILE A 278 5.87 1.57 13.49
CA ILE A 278 6.59 2.80 13.15
C ILE A 278 7.71 3.02 14.17
N GLU A 279 8.88 3.42 13.68
CA GLU A 279 9.91 4.02 14.52
C GLU A 279 9.81 5.54 14.39
N PRO A 280 9.16 6.23 15.35
CA PRO A 280 8.84 7.63 15.18
C PRO A 280 10.07 8.50 15.35
N ILE A 281 10.11 9.61 14.63
CA ILE A 281 11.11 10.66 14.78
C ILE A 281 10.37 11.98 15.04
N SER A 282 10.82 12.76 16.01
CA SER A 282 10.18 14.03 16.37
C SER A 282 11.22 15.06 16.79
N PHE A 283 11.07 16.28 16.28
CA PHE A 283 11.93 17.43 16.60
C PHE A 283 11.06 18.63 17.00
N PRO A 284 11.51 19.46 17.96
CA PRO A 284 10.76 20.62 18.44
C PRO A 284 10.72 21.80 17.45
N PHE A 285 11.12 21.58 16.19
CA PHE A 285 11.17 22.62 15.17
C PHE A 285 10.18 22.33 14.04
N GLY A 286 9.23 23.23 13.87
CA GLY A 286 8.38 23.38 12.70
C GLY A 286 8.65 24.72 12.02
N SER A 287 7.93 25.02 10.93
CA SER A 287 8.20 26.23 10.13
C SER A 287 8.16 27.54 10.95
N LYS A 288 7.17 27.69 11.85
CA LYS A 288 7.02 28.89 12.68
C LYS A 288 7.99 28.90 13.86
N THR A 289 8.09 27.80 14.61
CA THR A 289 8.97 27.74 15.79
C THR A 289 10.44 27.83 15.41
N PHE A 290 10.83 27.32 14.24
CA PHE A 290 12.19 27.48 13.73
C PHE A 290 12.49 28.93 13.31
N ALA A 291 11.54 29.61 12.65
CA ALA A 291 11.66 31.03 12.34
C ALA A 291 11.77 31.89 13.62
N GLU A 292 10.97 31.60 14.64
CA GLU A 292 11.05 32.26 15.96
C GLU A 292 12.42 32.03 16.62
N PHE A 293 12.91 30.78 16.62
CA PHE A 293 14.24 30.45 17.13
C PHE A 293 15.36 31.24 16.43
N ILE A 294 15.34 31.31 15.09
CA ILE A 294 16.34 32.09 14.32
C ILE A 294 16.29 33.57 14.71
N LYS A 295 15.08 34.14 14.79
CA LYS A 295 14.86 35.54 15.14
C LYS A 295 15.34 35.86 16.56
N GLU A 296 15.05 34.99 17.54
CA GLU A 296 15.49 35.14 18.93
C GLU A 296 17.01 35.12 19.06
N LYS A 297 17.67 34.22 18.32
CA LYS A 297 19.14 34.12 18.29
C LYS A 297 19.82 35.22 17.49
N LYS A 298 19.05 36.04 16.76
CA LYS A 298 19.52 37.18 15.93
C LYS A 298 20.54 36.81 14.84
N PHE A 299 20.58 35.54 14.41
CA PHE A 299 21.58 35.06 13.46
C PHE A 299 21.54 35.76 12.10
N GLU A 300 20.37 36.21 11.65
CA GLU A 300 20.18 36.90 10.37
C GLU A 300 20.96 38.21 10.25
N LYS A 301 21.36 38.81 11.38
CA LYS A 301 22.16 40.05 11.38
C LYS A 301 23.66 39.81 11.20
N GLU A 302 24.12 38.57 11.34
CA GLU A 302 25.54 38.24 11.44
C GLU A 302 26.06 37.39 10.28
N LEU A 303 25.18 36.69 9.55
CA LEU A 303 25.55 35.72 8.50
C LEU A 303 24.63 35.83 7.28
N GLY A 304 25.18 35.56 6.08
CA GLY A 304 24.37 35.31 4.89
C GLY A 304 23.56 34.01 5.01
N TYR A 305 22.47 33.88 4.24
CA TYR A 305 21.53 32.75 4.35
C TYR A 305 22.19 31.36 4.23
N ASP A 306 23.16 31.19 3.32
CA ASP A 306 23.85 29.90 3.13
C ASP A 306 24.73 29.51 4.33
N SER A 307 25.46 30.48 4.89
CA SER A 307 26.27 30.27 6.08
C SER A 307 25.41 29.99 7.31
N LEU A 308 24.27 30.68 7.41
CA LEU A 308 23.29 30.45 8.47
C LEU A 308 22.67 29.06 8.36
N ALA A 309 22.25 28.63 7.17
CA ALA A 309 21.70 27.30 6.95
C ALA A 309 22.68 26.20 7.35
N ASN A 310 23.95 26.32 6.96
CA ASN A 310 25.01 25.38 7.34
C ASN A 310 25.27 25.33 8.86
N LEU A 311 25.26 26.49 9.52
CA LEU A 311 25.41 26.57 10.98
C LEU A 311 24.24 25.89 11.67
N LEU A 312 23.01 26.20 11.27
CA LEU A 312 21.79 25.64 11.86
C LEU A 312 21.69 24.12 11.64
N ASP A 313 22.06 23.63 10.46
CA ASP A 313 22.15 22.19 10.19
C ASP A 313 23.08 21.50 11.18
N LYS A 314 24.32 21.98 11.29
CA LYS A 314 25.36 21.34 12.13
C LYS A 314 25.09 21.48 13.63
N GLU A 315 24.73 22.68 14.08
CA GLU A 315 24.71 23.03 15.50
C GLU A 315 23.33 22.84 16.14
N VAL A 316 22.26 22.74 15.36
CA VAL A 316 20.89 22.64 15.89
C VAL A 316 20.24 21.36 15.40
N ILE A 317 20.01 21.22 14.09
CA ILE A 317 19.22 20.13 13.54
C ILE A 317 19.92 18.77 13.72
N ARG A 318 21.18 18.62 13.30
CA ARG A 318 21.93 17.35 13.45
C ARG A 318 22.12 16.94 14.90
N LYS A 319 22.34 17.90 15.81
CA LYS A 319 22.48 17.60 17.25
C LYS A 319 21.19 17.04 17.82
N GLU A 320 20.05 17.64 17.50
CA GLU A 320 18.74 17.16 17.95
C GLU A 320 18.42 15.78 17.36
N ILE A 321 18.67 15.58 16.06
CA ILE A 321 18.53 14.26 15.40
C ILE A 321 19.37 13.21 16.11
N LYS A 322 20.65 13.49 16.31
CA LYS A 322 21.59 12.57 16.95
C LYS A 322 21.14 12.23 18.38
N ALA A 323 20.74 13.23 19.16
CA ALA A 323 20.24 13.02 20.51
C ALA A 323 18.97 12.15 20.55
N GLN A 324 18.06 12.32 19.59
CA GLN A 324 16.85 11.49 19.47
C GLN A 324 17.19 10.03 19.12
N ILE A 325 18.10 9.81 18.17
CA ILE A 325 18.55 8.47 17.77
C ILE A 325 19.29 7.79 18.94
N GLU A 326 20.18 8.52 19.63
CA GLU A 326 20.98 7.98 20.75
C GLU A 326 20.13 7.66 21.98
N LYS A 327 19.15 8.50 22.33
CA LYS A 327 18.21 8.25 23.44
C LYS A 327 17.40 6.96 23.27
N LYS A 328 17.25 6.49 22.03
CA LYS A 328 16.45 5.30 21.70
C LYS A 328 17.23 3.98 21.71
N GLY A 329 18.53 4.02 22.00
CA GLY A 329 19.36 2.86 22.29
C GLY A 329 20.21 2.38 21.11
N ALA A 330 21.51 2.22 21.39
CA ALA A 330 22.58 1.75 20.50
C ALA A 330 22.50 0.26 20.08
N TRP A 331 21.31 -0.34 20.02
CA TRP A 331 21.12 -1.76 19.74
C TRP A 331 20.03 -2.02 18.68
N MET A 332 20.15 -1.45 17.49
CA MET A 332 19.47 -1.99 16.29
C MET A 332 19.87 -1.38 14.93
N PHE A 333 21.07 -0.79 14.80
CA PHE A 333 21.58 -0.41 13.48
C PHE A 333 22.58 -1.47 13.00
N PRO A 334 22.23 -2.38 12.08
CA PRO A 334 23.25 -2.89 11.19
C PRO A 334 23.72 -1.66 10.40
N ILE A 335 24.96 -1.25 10.70
CA ILE A 335 25.77 -0.21 10.08
C ILE A 335 25.26 0.15 8.67
N LEU A 336 24.31 1.09 8.60
CA LEU A 336 24.14 1.92 7.42
C LEU A 336 25.23 2.97 7.59
N GLN A 337 26.38 2.73 6.94
CA GLN A 337 27.26 3.82 6.57
C GLN A 337 26.40 4.79 5.76
N VAL A 338 25.92 5.84 6.41
CA VAL A 338 25.39 7.00 5.71
C VAL A 338 26.60 7.69 5.08
N GLN A 339 27.00 7.21 3.90
CA GLN A 339 27.84 7.99 3.00
C GLN A 339 26.98 9.17 2.52
N TRP A 340 27.12 10.29 3.21
CA TRP A 340 26.63 11.57 2.71
C TRP A 340 27.53 11.96 1.54
N PHE A 341 27.02 11.83 0.31
CA PHE A 341 27.62 12.49 -0.83
C PHE A 341 27.57 13.99 -0.60
N SER A 342 28.74 14.62 -0.41
CA SER A 342 28.88 16.06 -0.55
C SER A 342 28.62 16.39 -2.01
N PHE A 343 27.48 17.01 -2.31
CA PHE A 343 27.37 17.81 -3.52
C PHE A 343 28.09 19.12 -3.27
N ASP A 344 29.41 19.11 -3.45
CA ASP A 344 30.14 20.31 -3.82
C ASP A 344 29.80 20.60 -5.28
N ARG A 345 29.09 21.70 -5.52
CA ARG A 345 29.23 22.50 -6.73
C ARG A 345 28.98 23.96 -6.42
#